data_AF-A0A353K3M2-F1
#
_entry.id   AF-A0A353K3M2-F1
#
_cell.length_a   1.000
_cell.length_b   1.000
_cell.length_c   1.000
_cell.angle_alpha   90.00
_cell.angle_beta   90.00
_cell.angle_gamma   90.00
#
_symmetry.space_group_name_H-M   'P 1'
#
loop_
_entity.id
_entity.type
_entity.pdbx_description
1 polymer ?
#
loop_
_entity_poly.entity_id
_entity_poly.type
_entity_poly.pdbx_seq_one_letter_code
_entity_poly.pdbx_strand_id
1 'polypeptide(L)'
;EALIRWNSGKRGFVYPDQFIPFAEQHEIIIKIGYEVIRMAFNDIKRLGKLFGNQFKISINLSSNELCHEEIIEFIKKLIIENDINPNRIIIEITERSLIKFFDETLKVLIELKKLGIQIALDDFG
;
A
#
# COMPACT_ATOMS: atom_id res chain seq x y z
N GLU A 1 -7.68 -3.81 -7.06
CA GLU A 1 -6.60 -3.91 -6.05
C GLU A 1 -5.24 -4.13 -6.70
N ALA A 2 -4.18 -3.65 -6.06
CA ALA A 2 -2.79 -3.95 -6.37
C ALA A 2 -2.32 -5.12 -5.49
N LEU A 3 -2.29 -6.33 -6.07
CA LEU A 3 -1.95 -7.55 -5.35
C LEU A 3 -0.53 -8.00 -5.71
N ILE A 4 0.36 -8.01 -4.73
CA ILE A 4 1.75 -8.42 -4.94
C ILE A 4 1.82 -9.88 -5.39
N ARG A 5 2.74 -10.20 -6.30
CA ARG A 5 3.12 -11.56 -6.69
C ARG A 5 4.63 -11.62 -6.87
N TRP A 6 5.26 -12.68 -6.38
CA TRP A 6 6.70 -12.85 -6.54
C TRP A 6 7.00 -13.86 -7.65
N ASN A 7 7.58 -13.38 -8.75
CA ASN A 7 8.11 -14.25 -9.80
C ASN A 7 9.61 -14.51 -9.56
N SER A 8 9.92 -15.68 -9.00
CA SER A 8 11.28 -16.08 -8.64
C SER A 8 11.92 -16.90 -9.77
N GLY A 9 13.11 -16.51 -10.23
CA GLY A 9 13.85 -17.30 -11.21
C GLY A 9 14.21 -18.72 -10.76
N LYS A 10 14.21 -18.99 -9.43
CA LYS A 10 14.46 -20.33 -8.87
C LYS A 10 13.20 -21.08 -8.45
N ARG A 11 12.18 -20.36 -7.96
CA ARG A 11 10.96 -20.96 -7.36
C ARG A 11 9.72 -20.85 -8.27
N GLY A 12 9.84 -20.20 -9.42
CA GLY A 12 8.70 -19.86 -10.26
C GLY A 12 7.79 -18.84 -9.57
N PHE A 13 6.48 -18.96 -9.81
CA PHE A 13 5.49 -18.08 -9.22
C PHE A 13 5.23 -18.43 -7.75
N VAL A 14 5.42 -17.46 -6.86
CA VAL A 14 5.25 -17.59 -5.42
C VAL A 14 4.10 -16.68 -4.96
N TYR A 15 3.13 -17.28 -4.27
CA TYR A 15 1.96 -16.57 -3.76
C TYR A 15 2.29 -15.78 -2.47
N PRO A 16 1.56 -14.68 -2.17
CA PRO A 16 1.82 -13.83 -1.01
C PRO A 16 1.82 -14.55 0.33
N ASP A 17 0.87 -15.45 0.55
CA ASP A 17 0.77 -16.29 1.76
C ASP A 17 2.06 -17.08 2.05
N GLN A 18 2.85 -17.41 1.02
CA GLN A 18 4.10 -18.14 1.18
C GLN A 18 5.29 -17.29 1.60
N PHE A 19 5.25 -15.95 1.42
CA PHE A 19 6.40 -15.08 1.72
C PHE A 19 6.10 -13.87 2.60
N ILE A 20 4.85 -13.40 2.66
CA ILE A 20 4.46 -12.24 3.47
C ILE A 20 4.72 -12.48 4.96
N PRO A 21 4.34 -13.62 5.58
CA PRO A 21 4.63 -13.86 7.00
C PRO A 21 6.12 -13.77 7.32
N PHE A 22 6.97 -14.31 6.44
CA PHE A 22 8.42 -14.22 6.58
C PHE A 22 8.92 -12.77 6.38
N ALA A 23 8.40 -12.07 5.38
CA ALA A 23 8.76 -10.67 5.12
C ALA A 23 8.39 -9.75 6.29
N GLU A 24 7.25 -9.98 6.94
CA GLU A 24 6.81 -9.25 8.13
C GLU A 24 7.73 -9.51 9.33
N GLN A 25 8.06 -10.78 9.60
CA GLN A 25 8.95 -11.16 10.70
C GLN A 25 10.35 -10.56 10.57
N HIS A 26 10.80 -10.29 9.36
CA HIS A 26 12.14 -9.77 9.07
C HIS A 26 12.17 -8.31 8.62
N GLU A 27 11.06 -7.58 8.76
CA GLU A 27 10.90 -6.17 8.33
C GLU A 27 11.19 -5.91 6.84
N ILE A 28 11.38 -6.97 6.05
CA ILE A 28 11.51 -6.91 4.59
C ILE A 28 10.20 -6.41 3.97
N ILE A 29 9.07 -6.65 4.65
CA ILE A 29 7.75 -6.15 4.24
C ILE A 29 7.75 -4.64 4.02
N ILE A 30 8.53 -3.87 4.79
CA ILE A 30 8.61 -2.42 4.64
C ILE A 30 9.21 -2.08 3.27
N LYS A 31 10.35 -2.67 2.93
CA LYS A 31 11.01 -2.43 1.62
C LYS A 31 10.13 -2.89 0.45
N ILE A 32 9.47 -4.03 0.60
CA ILE A 32 8.52 -4.55 -0.40
C ILE A 32 7.35 -3.56 -0.58
N GLY A 33 6.79 -3.09 0.53
CA GLY A 33 5.71 -2.12 0.58
C GLY A 33 5.97 -0.85 -0.20
N TYR A 34 7.14 -0.24 0.04
CA TYR A 34 7.54 0.97 -0.67
C TYR A 34 7.61 0.77 -2.18
N GLU A 35 8.10 -0.39 -2.63
CA GLU A 35 8.14 -0.72 -4.06
C GLU A 35 6.74 -1.02 -4.62
N VAL A 36 5.87 -1.70 -3.87
CA VAL A 36 4.46 -1.91 -4.25
C VAL A 36 3.73 -0.59 -4.41
N ILE A 37 3.87 0.35 -3.45
CA ILE A 37 3.26 1.68 -3.51
C ILE A 37 3.77 2.43 -4.75
N ARG A 38 5.09 2.43 -4.99
CA ARG A 38 5.69 3.07 -6.17
C ARG A 38 5.11 2.51 -7.47
N MET A 39 5.03 1.19 -7.58
CA MET A 39 4.47 0.51 -8.75
C MET A 39 2.99 0.85 -8.93
N ALA A 40 2.20 0.81 -7.85
CA ALA A 40 0.78 1.14 -7.89
C ALA A 40 0.55 2.58 -8.36
N PHE A 41 1.35 3.55 -7.90
CA PHE A 41 1.23 4.95 -8.31
C PHE A 41 1.58 5.15 -9.78
N ASN A 42 2.67 4.52 -10.24
CA ASN A 42 3.03 4.50 -11.66
C ASN A 42 1.89 3.91 -12.51
N ASP A 43 1.26 2.84 -12.04
CA ASP A 43 0.12 2.22 -12.71
C ASP A 43 -1.13 3.11 -12.70
N ILE A 44 -1.45 3.81 -11.61
CA ILE A 44 -2.55 4.80 -11.56
C ILE A 44 -2.36 5.86 -12.66
N LYS A 45 -1.15 6.39 -12.80
CA LYS A 45 -0.81 7.39 -13.83
C LYS A 45 -0.94 6.80 -15.23
N ARG A 46 -0.34 5.62 -15.46
CA ARG A 46 -0.36 4.93 -16.75
C ARG A 46 -1.78 4.57 -17.20
N LEU A 47 -2.55 3.94 -16.33
CA LEU A 47 -3.94 3.56 -16.59
C LEU A 47 -4.83 4.80 -16.75
N GLY A 48 -4.56 5.88 -16.02
CA GLY A 48 -5.24 7.17 -16.20
C GLY A 48 -5.12 7.73 -17.61
N LYS A 49 -3.93 7.61 -18.23
CA LYS A 49 -3.71 8.01 -19.63
C LYS A 49 -4.42 7.12 -20.64
N LEU A 50 -4.58 5.83 -20.34
CA LEU A 50 -5.16 4.85 -21.26
C LEU A 50 -6.68 4.79 -21.20
N PHE A 51 -7.26 4.91 -20.01
CA PHE A 51 -8.67 4.63 -19.74
C PHE A 51 -9.41 5.78 -19.07
N GLY A 52 -8.73 6.93 -18.86
CA GLY A 52 -9.25 8.05 -18.09
C GLY A 52 -9.16 7.81 -16.58
N ASN A 53 -9.64 8.78 -15.80
CA ASN A 53 -9.41 8.83 -14.35
C ASN A 53 -10.57 8.27 -13.51
N GLN A 54 -11.52 7.55 -14.12
CA GLN A 54 -12.73 7.03 -13.46
C GLN A 54 -12.51 5.64 -12.81
N PHE A 55 -11.39 5.46 -12.12
CA PHE A 55 -11.11 4.25 -11.36
C PHE A 55 -10.31 4.56 -10.10
N LYS A 56 -10.34 3.60 -9.17
CA LYS A 56 -9.54 3.61 -7.94
C LYS A 56 -8.63 2.40 -7.91
N ILE A 57 -7.49 2.54 -7.25
CA ILE A 57 -6.60 1.42 -6.94
C ILE A 57 -6.52 1.29 -5.43
N SER A 58 -6.84 0.09 -4.94
CA SER A 58 -6.55 -0.30 -3.57
C SER A 58 -5.12 -0.82 -3.43
N ILE A 59 -4.45 -0.46 -2.34
CA ILE A 59 -3.10 -0.89 -1.98
C ILE A 59 -3.16 -1.42 -0.55
N ASN A 60 -2.70 -2.65 -0.34
CA ASN A 60 -2.66 -3.28 0.97
C ASN A 60 -1.43 -2.79 1.73
N LEU A 61 -1.60 -2.37 2.99
CA LEU A 61 -0.50 -2.01 3.89
C LEU A 61 -0.60 -2.76 5.22
N SER A 62 0.52 -3.34 5.65
CA SER A 62 0.65 -3.91 6.99
C SER A 62 0.83 -2.82 8.05
N SER A 63 0.60 -3.18 9.31
CA SER A 63 0.90 -2.31 10.45
C SER A 63 2.37 -1.86 10.52
N ASN A 64 3.29 -2.73 10.09
CA ASN A 64 4.71 -2.44 10.10
C ASN A 64 5.07 -1.32 9.09
N GLU A 65 4.42 -1.31 7.93
CA GLU A 65 4.58 -0.25 6.93
C GLU A 65 3.94 1.07 7.39
N LEU A 66 2.74 1.00 7.99
CA LEU A 66 2.04 2.18 8.49
C LEU A 66 2.78 2.87 9.64
N CYS A 67 3.50 2.11 10.48
CA CYS A 67 4.29 2.67 11.57
C CYS A 67 5.68 3.15 11.15
N HIS A 68 6.08 2.97 9.88
CA HIS A 68 7.39 3.40 9.42
C HIS A 68 7.41 4.93 9.23
N GLU A 69 8.39 5.61 9.83
CA GLU A 69 8.42 7.07 10.01
C GLU A 69 8.26 7.86 8.69
N GLU A 70 8.76 7.31 7.58
CA GLU A 70 8.79 8.01 6.29
C GLU A 70 7.57 7.75 5.40
N ILE A 71 6.58 6.94 5.81
CA ILE A 71 5.52 6.46 4.91
C ILE A 71 4.68 7.60 4.34
N ILE A 72 4.33 8.58 5.17
CA ILE A 72 3.52 9.73 4.77
C ILE A 72 4.27 10.62 3.78
N GLU A 73 5.52 10.95 4.06
CA GLU A 73 6.33 11.79 3.16
C GLU A 73 6.61 11.07 1.84
N PHE A 74 6.81 9.76 1.87
CA PHE A 74 6.94 8.95 0.66
C PHE A 74 5.67 8.99 -0.20
N ILE A 75 4.49 8.81 0.40
CA ILE A 75 3.21 8.88 -0.31
C ILE A 75 2.99 10.28 -0.90
N LYS A 76 3.20 11.35 -0.12
CA LYS A 76 3.08 12.74 -0.61
C LYS A 76 3.98 13.00 -1.81
N LYS A 77 5.25 12.56 -1.72
CA LYS A 77 6.20 12.66 -2.83
C LYS A 77 5.68 11.97 -4.09
N LEU A 78 5.19 10.73 -3.96
CA LEU A 78 4.69 9.99 -5.11
C LEU A 78 3.41 10.58 -5.70
N ILE A 79 2.52 11.16 -4.88
CA ILE A 79 1.33 11.90 -5.35
C ILE A 79 1.77 13.02 -6.30
N ILE A 80 2.76 13.82 -5.87
CA ILE A 80 3.28 14.97 -6.63
C ILE A 80 3.99 14.51 -7.90
N GLU A 81 4.92 13.54 -7.81
CA GLU A 81 5.70 13.03 -8.95
C GLU A 81 4.80 12.42 -10.05
N ASN A 82 3.67 11.84 -9.64
CA ASN A 82 2.76 11.17 -10.56
C ASN A 82 1.56 12.00 -10.98
N ASP A 83 1.36 13.20 -10.40
CA ASP A 83 0.18 14.06 -10.61
C ASP A 83 -1.12 13.27 -10.39
N ILE A 84 -1.20 12.60 -9.24
CA ILE A 84 -2.34 11.73 -8.89
C ILE A 84 -3.33 12.49 -8.03
N ASN A 85 -4.63 12.45 -8.40
CA ASN A 85 -5.70 12.80 -7.48
C ASN A 85 -5.79 11.74 -6.37
N PRO A 86 -5.55 12.10 -5.09
CA PRO A 86 -5.49 11.12 -4.00
C PRO A 86 -6.80 10.34 -3.77
N ASN A 87 -7.95 10.87 -4.19
CA ASN A 87 -9.25 10.18 -4.15
C ASN A 87 -9.29 8.90 -5.02
N ARG A 88 -8.27 8.68 -5.85
CA ARG A 88 -8.09 7.47 -6.67
C ARG A 88 -7.36 6.35 -5.93
N ILE A 89 -6.90 6.61 -4.71
CA ILE A 89 -6.16 5.66 -3.90
C ILE A 89 -7.06 5.21 -2.75
N ILE A 90 -7.10 3.90 -2.56
CA ILE A 90 -7.66 3.25 -1.37
C ILE A 90 -6.50 2.55 -0.66
N ILE A 91 -6.32 2.78 0.63
CA ILE A 91 -5.41 2.00 1.46
C ILE A 91 -6.24 0.99 2.22
N GLU A 92 -5.94 -0.28 1.99
CA GLU A 92 -6.54 -1.43 2.65
C GLU A 92 -5.66 -1.84 3.83
N ILE A 93 -6.29 -2.01 4.99
CA ILE A 93 -5.66 -2.48 6.21
C ILE A 93 -6.51 -3.58 6.83
N THR A 94 -5.88 -4.54 7.50
CA THR A 94 -6.61 -5.57 8.26
C THR A 94 -6.89 -5.11 9.69
N GLU A 95 -7.93 -5.65 10.33
CA GLU A 95 -8.20 -5.40 11.76
C GLU A 95 -6.98 -5.73 12.63
N ARG A 96 -6.28 -6.82 12.32
CA ARG A 96 -5.06 -7.23 13.02
C ARG A 96 -3.98 -6.16 12.95
N SER A 97 -3.85 -5.49 11.80
CA SER A 97 -2.88 -4.42 11.62
C SER A 97 -3.24 -3.20 12.47
N LEU A 98 -4.52 -2.88 12.58
CA LEU A 98 -5.01 -1.78 13.40
C LEU A 98 -4.71 -1.99 14.90
N ILE A 99 -4.89 -3.21 15.42
CA ILE A 99 -4.79 -3.49 16.85
C ILE A 99 -3.33 -3.50 17.35
N LYS A 100 -2.37 -3.93 16.51
CA LYS A 100 -0.97 -4.12 16.93
C LYS A 100 -0.26 -2.82 17.36
N PHE A 101 -0.56 -1.71 16.67
CA PHE A 101 0.05 -0.39 16.89
C PHE A 101 -1.00 0.71 16.74
N PHE A 102 -2.05 0.64 17.55
CA PHE A 102 -3.28 1.41 17.35
C PHE A 102 -3.04 2.92 17.27
N ASP A 103 -2.29 3.49 18.22
CA ASP A 103 -2.08 4.95 18.29
C ASP A 103 -1.23 5.49 17.15
N GLU A 104 -0.15 4.79 16.78
CA GLU A 104 0.72 5.15 15.65
C GLU A 104 -0.02 4.99 14.33
N THR A 105 -0.71 3.86 14.14
CA THR A 105 -1.48 3.58 12.92
C THR A 105 -2.56 4.63 12.75
N LEU A 106 -3.29 4.98 13.81
CA LEU A 106 -4.36 5.98 13.75
C LEU A 106 -3.84 7.36 13.31
N LYS A 107 -2.67 7.79 13.79
CA LYS A 107 -2.04 9.06 13.36
C LYS A 107 -1.79 9.04 11.84
N VAL A 108 -1.24 7.96 11.32
CA VAL A 108 -0.97 7.80 9.89
C VAL A 108 -2.27 7.77 9.07
N LEU A 109 -3.29 7.04 9.52
CA LEU A 109 -4.59 7.00 8.84
C LEU A 109 -5.28 8.38 8.79
N ILE A 110 -5.14 9.19 9.84
CA ILE A 110 -5.64 10.57 9.85
C ILE A 110 -4.91 11.42 8.80
N GLU A 111 -3.58 11.32 8.71
CA GLU A 111 -2.80 12.04 7.70
C GLU A 111 -3.16 11.60 6.27
N LEU A 112 -3.32 10.29 6.04
CA LEU A 112 -3.77 9.77 4.74
C LEU A 112 -5.16 10.33 4.37
N LYS A 113 -6.12 10.35 5.31
CA LYS A 113 -7.43 10.96 5.08
C LYS A 113 -7.34 12.45 4.77
N LYS A 114 -6.47 13.22 5.43
CA LYS A 114 -6.24 14.64 5.14
C LYS A 114 -5.71 14.86 3.72
N LEU A 115 -4.95 13.91 3.17
CA LEU A 115 -4.51 13.93 1.78
C LEU A 115 -5.64 13.64 0.79
N GLY A 116 -6.80 13.15 1.26
CA GLY A 116 -7.91 12.70 0.41
C GLY A 116 -7.81 11.23 0.00
N ILE A 117 -6.91 10.46 0.62
CA ILE A 117 -6.82 9.01 0.42
C ILE A 117 -7.95 8.33 1.18
N GLN A 118 -8.58 7.35 0.53
CA GLN A 118 -9.63 6.54 1.16
C GLN A 118 -9.00 5.40 1.96
N ILE A 119 -9.63 5.03 3.07
CA ILE A 119 -9.19 3.89 3.89
C ILE A 119 -10.30 2.85 3.88
N ALA A 120 -9.93 1.60 3.64
CA ALA A 120 -10.80 0.43 3.76
C ALA A 120 -10.23 -0.52 4.82
N LEU A 121 -11.11 -1.06 5.65
CA LEU A 121 -10.81 -2.22 6.48
C LEU A 121 -11.12 -3.46 5.65
N ASP A 122 -10.13 -4.33 5.48
CA ASP A 122 -10.26 -5.56 4.73
C ASP A 122 -10.50 -6.73 5.69
N ASP A 123 -11.62 -7.41 5.48
CA ASP A 123 -12.11 -8.56 6.25
C ASP A 123 -11.80 -9.86 5.51
N PHE A 124 -10.51 -10.16 5.28
CA PHE A 124 -10.14 -11.56 5.05
C PHE A 124 -9.98 -12.26 6.39
N GLY A 125 -11.06 -12.96 6.76
CA GLY A 125 -11.00 -14.12 7.67
C GLY A 125 -10.34 -15.32 7.01
#